data_AF-A0A060BS31-F1
#
_entry.id   AF-A0A060BS31-F1
#
_cell.length_a   1.000
_cell.length_b   1.000
_cell.length_c   1.000
_cell.angle_alpha   90.00
_cell.angle_beta   90.00
_cell.angle_gamma   90.00
#
_symmetry.space_group_name_H-M   'P 1'
#
loop_
_entity.id
_entity.type
_entity.pdbx_description
1 polymer ?
#
loop_
_entity_poly.entity_id
_entity_poly.type
_entity_poly.pdbx_seq_one_letter_code
_entity_poly.pdbx_strand_id
1 'polypeptide(L)'
;MFRPDKELRAFTKVRLAPGESTTVELSFRESDLSVWDVASHAWVLPNGDYEVLVGTSCADTPLRAPLPVTDGVTHTFAYTSAVEADWALPPSSVPASFPQLVGHPVEVEEAPRRLGMDVRLTD
;
A
#
# COMPACT_ATOMS: atom_id res chain seq x y z
N MET A 1 1.99 9.41 0.44
CA MET A 1 2.32 8.16 -0.30
C MET A 1 1.30 7.07 0.04
N PHE A 2 0.64 6.51 -0.97
CA PHE A 2 -0.23 5.35 -0.78
C PHE A 2 0.62 4.08 -0.69
N ARG A 3 0.53 3.41 0.45
CA ARG A 3 1.17 2.12 0.71
C ARG A 3 0.26 1.29 1.59
N PRO A 4 0.37 -0.05 1.56
CA PRO A 4 -0.26 -0.87 2.57
C PRO A 4 0.18 -0.42 3.97
N ASP A 5 -0.73 -0.48 4.95
CA ASP A 5 -0.41 -0.17 6.35
C ASP A 5 0.75 -1.02 6.89
N LYS A 6 0.90 -2.24 6.37
CA LYS A 6 1.96 -3.20 6.67
C LYS A 6 2.12 -4.21 5.54
N GLU A 7 3.34 -4.72 5.38
CA GLU A 7 3.70 -5.72 4.37
C GLU A 7 4.46 -6.89 5.03
N LEU A 8 4.19 -8.13 4.60
CA LEU A 8 4.91 -9.30 5.11
C LEU A 8 6.33 -9.31 4.54
N ARG A 9 7.34 -9.31 5.42
CA ARG A 9 8.76 -9.36 5.01
C ARG A 9 9.40 -10.74 5.17
N ALA A 10 9.02 -11.49 6.19
CA ALA A 10 9.54 -12.83 6.43
C ALA A 10 8.50 -13.66 7.19
N PHE A 11 8.53 -14.98 6.99
CA PHE A 11 7.75 -15.92 7.78
C PHE A 11 8.50 -17.25 7.89
N THR A 12 8.17 -18.01 8.93
CA THR A 12 8.65 -19.39 9.07
C THR A 12 7.57 -20.24 9.71
N LYS A 13 7.65 -21.55 9.51
CA LYS A 13 6.75 -22.52 10.11
C LYS A 13 7.56 -23.45 11.00
N VAL A 14 7.21 -23.48 12.28
CA VAL A 14 7.82 -24.38 13.26
C VAL A 14 6.83 -25.46 13.69
N ARG A 15 7.34 -26.65 13.98
CA ARG A 15 6.59 -27.72 14.66
C ARG A 15 7.18 -27.87 16.05
N LEU A 16 6.32 -27.92 17.06
CA LEU A 16 6.69 -28.00 18.47
C LEU A 16 5.86 -29.10 19.12
N ALA A 17 6.48 -29.90 19.98
CA ALA A 17 5.78 -30.78 20.90
C ALA A 17 5.06 -29.97 22.00
N PRO A 18 4.08 -30.57 22.72
CA PRO A 18 3.45 -29.90 23.85
C PRO A 18 4.48 -29.42 24.89
N GLY A 19 4.45 -28.13 25.21
CA GLY A 19 5.37 -27.50 26.16
C GLY A 19 6.74 -27.13 25.58
N GLU A 20 7.02 -27.45 24.31
CA GLU A 20 8.26 -27.05 23.65
C GLU A 20 8.21 -25.57 23.26
N SER A 21 9.38 -24.93 23.27
CA SER A 21 9.60 -23.57 22.77
C SER A 21 10.89 -23.54 21.97
N THR A 22 10.91 -22.70 20.94
CA THR A 22 12.08 -22.52 20.10
C THR A 22 12.26 -21.04 19.75
N THR A 23 13.50 -20.66 19.47
CA THR A 23 13.83 -19.35 18.92
C THR A 23 13.89 -19.46 17.40
N VAL A 24 13.25 -18.52 16.71
CA VAL A 24 13.32 -18.41 15.25
C VAL A 24 14.08 -17.16 14.87
N GLU A 25 14.88 -17.26 13.83
CA GLU A 25 15.52 -16.12 13.18
C GLU A 25 14.77 -15.81 11.88
N LEU A 26 14.34 -14.57 11.73
CA LEU A 26 13.70 -14.06 10.53
C LEU A 26 14.56 -12.92 10.01
N SER A 27 14.88 -12.97 8.72
CA SER A 27 15.70 -11.95 8.07
C SER A 27 15.05 -11.51 6.77
N PHE A 28 15.27 -10.24 6.45
CA PHE A 28 14.92 -9.61 5.17
C PHE A 28 16.01 -8.56 4.88
N ARG A 29 16.15 -8.17 3.62
CA ARG A 29 17.11 -7.12 3.24
C ARG A 29 16.47 -5.77 3.43
N GLU A 30 17.28 -4.78 3.78
CA GLU A 30 16.80 -3.39 3.83
C GLU A 30 16.25 -2.91 2.48
N SER A 31 16.80 -3.41 1.36
CA SER A 31 16.28 -3.20 0.01
C SER A 31 14.83 -3.68 -0.18
N ASP A 32 14.34 -4.61 0.65
CA ASP A 32 12.96 -5.09 0.59
C ASP A 32 11.96 -4.03 1.09
N LEU A 33 12.43 -2.96 1.73
CA LEU A 33 11.64 -1.78 2.09
C LEU A 33 11.52 -0.77 0.94
N SER A 34 12.17 -1.03 -0.20
CA SER A 34 12.17 -0.14 -1.35
C SER A 34 10.81 -0.09 -2.05
N VAL A 35 10.54 1.04 -2.69
CA VAL A 35 9.39 1.25 -3.56
C VAL A 35 9.83 1.64 -4.95
N TRP A 36 8.97 1.36 -5.93
CA TRP A 36 9.19 1.81 -7.30
C TRP A 36 8.88 3.31 -7.39
N ASP A 37 9.90 4.12 -7.66
CA ASP A 37 9.73 5.54 -7.94
C ASP A 37 9.60 5.78 -9.44
N VAL A 38 8.42 6.25 -9.85
CA VAL A 38 8.10 6.49 -11.27
C VAL A 38 8.96 7.61 -11.86
N ALA A 39 9.30 8.63 -11.07
CA ALA A 39 10.07 9.77 -11.58
C ALA A 39 11.51 9.37 -11.97
N SER A 40 12.17 8.57 -11.13
CA SER A 40 13.53 8.07 -11.40
C SER A 40 13.56 6.75 -12.19
N HIS A 41 12.41 6.11 -12.43
CA HIS A 41 12.33 4.78 -13.04
C HIS A 41 13.22 3.75 -12.33
N ALA A 42 13.23 3.77 -11.00
CA ALA A 42 14.10 2.94 -10.19
C ALA A 42 13.44 2.50 -8.87
N TRP A 43 13.98 1.44 -8.28
CA TRP A 43 13.70 1.10 -6.88
C TRP A 43 14.47 2.04 -5.97
N VAL A 44 13.76 2.69 -5.06
CA VAL A 44 14.35 3.60 -4.07
C VAL A 44 13.89 3.20 -2.68
N LEU A 45 14.78 3.34 -1.70
CA LEU A 45 14.48 3.16 -0.29
C LEU A 45 14.15 4.53 0.33
N PRO A 46 12.88 4.82 0.68
CA PRO A 46 12.55 6.10 1.31
C PRO A 46 13.13 6.19 2.73
N ASN A 47 13.68 7.35 3.08
CA ASN A 47 13.96 7.67 4.48
C ASN A 47 12.66 7.75 5.27
N GLY A 48 12.70 7.29 6.52
CA GLY A 48 11.56 7.39 7.42
C GLY A 48 11.62 6.46 8.63
N ASP A 49 10.61 6.60 9.48
CA ASP A 49 10.43 5.76 10.65
C ASP A 49 9.58 4.53 10.26
N TYR A 50 10.24 3.37 10.16
CA TYR A 50 9.57 2.09 9.97
C TYR A 50 9.38 1.38 11.31
N GLU A 51 8.46 0.43 11.35
CA GLU A 51 8.25 -0.43 12.50
C GLU A 51 8.21 -1.90 12.03
N VAL A 52 8.99 -2.75 12.67
CA VAL A 52 8.94 -4.20 12.49
C VAL A 52 7.85 -4.76 13.40
N LEU A 53 6.88 -5.43 12.80
CA LEU A 53 5.79 -6.11 13.48
C LEU A 53 6.00 -7.62 13.41
N VAL A 54 5.90 -8.32 14.55
CA VAL A 54 5.97 -9.79 14.58
C VAL A 54 4.72 -10.36 15.25
N GLY A 55 4.15 -11.39 14.63
CA GLY A 55 2.87 -11.96 15.03
C GLY A 55 2.54 -13.25 14.31
N THR A 56 1.37 -13.81 14.67
CA THR A 56 0.87 -15.06 14.09
C THR A 56 -0.06 -14.82 12.90
N SER A 57 -0.56 -13.59 12.74
CA SER A 57 -1.39 -13.17 11.62
C SER A 57 -1.21 -11.67 11.36
N CYS A 58 -1.73 -11.17 10.24
CA CYS A 58 -1.73 -9.72 10.00
C CYS A 58 -2.58 -8.96 11.03
N ALA A 59 -3.61 -9.57 11.62
CA ALA A 59 -4.47 -8.93 12.62
C ALA A 59 -3.88 -8.99 14.05
N ASP A 60 -3.00 -9.95 14.31
CA ASP A 60 -2.42 -10.22 15.64
C ASP A 60 -0.88 -10.17 15.59
N THR A 61 -0.34 -8.98 15.90
CA THR A 61 1.09 -8.64 15.90
C THR A 61 1.51 -7.99 17.23
N PRO A 62 1.68 -8.77 18.31
CA PRO A 62 1.93 -8.23 19.66
C PRO A 62 3.35 -7.69 19.84
N LEU A 63 4.31 -8.09 19.01
CA LEU A 63 5.70 -7.64 19.11
C LEU A 63 5.97 -6.52 18.09
N ARG A 64 6.67 -5.48 18.55
CA ARG A 64 6.99 -4.28 17.77
C ARG A 64 8.42 -3.82 18.06
N ALA A 65 9.12 -3.36 17.04
CA ALA A 65 10.43 -2.73 17.18
C ALA A 65 10.61 -1.61 16.15
N PRO A 66 11.13 -0.43 16.54
CA PRO A 66 11.43 0.64 15.60
C PRO A 66 12.57 0.25 14.66
N LEU A 67 12.48 0.70 13.40
CA LEU A 67 13.50 0.54 12.37
C LEU A 67 13.65 1.87 11.61
N PRO A 68 14.43 2.84 12.14
CA PRO A 68 14.67 4.10 11.45
C PRO A 68 15.57 3.87 10.23
N VAL A 69 15.18 4.39 9.08
CA VAL A 69 15.97 4.40 7.84
C VAL A 69 16.36 5.84 7.54
N THR A 70 17.67 6.11 7.49
CA THR A 70 18.21 7.48 7.38
C THR A 70 19.21 7.68 6.24
N ASP A 71 19.64 6.59 5.58
CA ASP A 71 20.60 6.55 4.48
C ASP A 71 19.95 6.25 3.11
N GLY A 72 18.63 6.16 3.06
CA GLY A 72 17.82 6.13 1.85
C GLY A 72 17.66 7.50 1.20
N VAL A 73 16.64 7.64 0.34
CA VAL A 73 16.31 8.88 -0.37
C VAL A 73 15.22 9.66 0.35
N THR A 74 15.33 10.98 0.36
CA THR A 74 14.19 11.85 0.67
C THR A 74 13.20 11.78 -0.49
N HIS A 75 12.08 11.08 -0.29
CA HIS A 75 11.04 10.95 -1.31
C HIS A 75 10.02 12.08 -1.16
N THR A 76 9.88 12.91 -2.19
CA THR A 76 8.85 13.95 -2.24
C THR A 76 7.61 13.38 -2.91
N PHE A 77 6.47 13.43 -2.22
CA PHE A 77 5.22 12.91 -2.76
C PHE A 77 4.83 13.65 -4.04
N ALA A 78 4.55 12.90 -5.10
CA ALA A 78 4.06 13.45 -6.37
C ALA A 78 2.57 13.88 -6.30
N TYR A 79 1.86 13.47 -5.24
CA TYR A 79 0.42 13.70 -5.08
C TYR A 79 0.14 14.97 -4.29
N THR A 80 -0.94 15.66 -4.67
CA THR A 80 -1.44 16.82 -3.94
C THR A 80 -2.16 16.39 -2.65
N SER A 81 -2.27 17.29 -1.68
CA SER A 81 -3.04 17.03 -0.45
C SER A 81 -4.51 16.68 -0.71
N ALA A 82 -5.09 17.10 -1.84
CA ALA A 82 -6.43 16.70 -2.27
C ALA A 82 -6.50 15.23 -2.67
N VAL A 83 -5.52 14.74 -3.44
CA VAL A 83 -5.40 13.31 -3.76
C VAL A 83 -5.20 12.50 -2.48
N GLU A 84 -4.33 12.96 -1.57
CA GLU A 84 -4.11 12.26 -0.30
C GLU A 84 -5.38 12.18 0.57
N ALA A 85 -6.17 13.25 0.64
CA ALA A 85 -7.41 13.26 1.40
C ALA A 85 -8.49 12.33 0.81
N ASP A 86 -8.70 12.37 -0.50
CA ASP A 86 -9.73 11.58 -1.19
C ASP A 86 -9.46 10.07 -1.11
N TRP A 87 -8.18 9.68 -1.03
CA TRP A 87 -7.73 8.28 -1.05
C TRP A 87 -7.19 7.82 0.31
N ALA A 88 -7.36 8.62 1.36
CA ALA A 88 -7.02 8.22 2.73
C ALA A 88 -7.86 7.02 3.22
N LEU A 89 -9.06 6.87 2.67
CA LEU A 89 -9.91 5.70 2.83
C LEU A 89 -10.32 5.21 1.43
N PRO A 90 -10.63 3.90 1.26
CA PRO A 90 -11.13 3.40 -0.02
C PRO A 90 -12.40 4.17 -0.45
N PRO A 91 -12.36 4.92 -1.56
CA PRO A 91 -13.51 5.70 -1.98
C PRO A 91 -14.58 4.77 -2.58
N SER A 92 -15.85 5.07 -2.35
CA SER A 92 -16.99 4.28 -2.87
C SER A 92 -17.37 4.63 -4.32
N SER A 93 -16.79 5.68 -4.86
CA SER A 93 -16.91 6.15 -6.25
C SER A 93 -15.59 6.77 -6.71
N VAL A 94 -15.44 7.06 -8.01
CA VAL A 94 -14.24 7.73 -8.54
C VAL A 94 -14.19 9.18 -8.02
N PRO A 95 -13.18 9.57 -7.22
CA PRO A 95 -13.08 10.93 -6.68
C PRO A 95 -12.71 11.95 -7.76
N ALA A 96 -13.00 13.23 -7.50
CA ALA A 96 -12.64 14.33 -8.40
C ALA A 96 -11.12 14.49 -8.55
N SER A 97 -10.33 14.02 -7.57
CA SER A 97 -8.87 14.00 -7.62
C SER A 97 -8.27 12.87 -8.48
N PHE A 98 -9.10 11.99 -9.05
CA PHE A 98 -8.63 10.84 -9.81
C PHE A 98 -7.78 11.20 -11.06
N PRO A 99 -8.13 12.22 -11.88
CA PRO A 99 -7.28 12.65 -12.99
C PRO A 99 -5.86 13.07 -12.57
N GLN A 100 -5.73 13.67 -11.38
CA GLN A 100 -4.46 14.09 -10.80
C GLN A 100 -3.64 12.87 -10.33
N LEU A 101 -4.31 11.82 -9.84
CA LEU A 101 -3.67 10.56 -9.47
C LEU A 101 -3.07 9.86 -10.69
N VAL A 102 -3.82 9.79 -11.81
CA VAL A 102 -3.37 9.08 -13.03
C VAL A 102 -2.49 9.95 -13.95
N GLY A 103 -2.41 11.25 -13.70
CA GLY A 103 -1.57 12.18 -14.46
C GLY A 103 -2.10 12.55 -15.84
N HIS A 104 -3.35 12.21 -16.16
CA HIS A 104 -4.03 12.56 -17.40
C HIS A 104 -5.53 12.76 -17.19
N PRO A 105 -6.24 13.48 -18.07
CA PRO A 105 -7.70 13.59 -18.02
C PRO A 105 -8.35 12.20 -18.08
N VAL A 106 -9.38 11.98 -17.28
CA VAL A 106 -10.20 10.76 -17.30
C VAL A 106 -11.59 11.16 -17.74
N GLU A 107 -12.05 10.59 -18.85
CA GLU A 107 -13.46 10.70 -19.24
C GLU A 107 -14.28 9.86 -18.28
N VAL A 108 -15.01 10.52 -17.37
CA VAL A 108 -15.99 9.83 -16.52
C VAL A 108 -17.26 9.73 -17.34
N GLU A 109 -17.48 8.56 -17.97
CA GLU A 109 -18.77 8.26 -18.58
C GLU A 109 -19.81 8.24 -17.43
N GLU A 110 -20.73 9.21 -17.42
CA GLU A 110 -21.83 9.21 -16.45
C GLU A 110 -22.53 7.84 -16.57
N ALA A 111 -22.57 7.09 -15.46
CA ALA A 111 -23.24 5.79 -15.42
C ALA A 111 -24.59 5.91 -16.13
N PRO A 112 -24.91 5.04 -17.12
CA PRO A 112 -26.11 5.19 -17.92
C PRO A 112 -27.29 5.32 -16.96
N ARG A 113 -27.96 6.47 -17.02
CA ARG A 113 -29.18 6.73 -16.23
C ARG A 113 -30.06 5.51 -16.41
N ARG A 114 -30.42 4.85 -15.29
CA ARG A 114 -31.20 3.61 -15.19
C ARG A 114 -31.70 3.12 -16.55
N LEU A 115 -31.20 1.98 -17.02
CA LEU A 115 -31.82 1.23 -18.11
C LEU A 115 -33.28 0.96 -17.76
N GLY A 116 -34.17 1.86 -18.20
CA GLY A 116 -35.59 1.62 -18.30
C GLY A 116 -35.86 0.64 -19.43
N MET A 117 -37.02 -0.03 -19.38
CA MET A 117 -37.46 -1.04 -20.35
C MET A 117 -37.62 -0.52 -21.79
N ASP A 118 -37.33 0.75 -22.05
CA ASP A 118 -37.63 1.50 -23.27
C ASP A 118 -36.38 2.01 -24.00
N VAL A 119 -35.18 1.48 -23.71
CA VAL A 119 -34.03 1.70 -24.59
C VAL A 119 -34.23 0.91 -25.88
N ARG A 120 -34.76 1.58 -26.90
CA ARG A 120 -34.68 1.07 -28.28
C ARG A 120 -33.23 1.19 -28.74
N LEU A 121 -32.59 0.04 -28.90
CA LEU A 121 -31.38 -0.07 -29.71
C LEU A 121 -31.78 0.35 -31.13
N THR A 122 -31.19 1.45 -31.60
CA THR A 122 -31.15 1.76 -33.02
C THR A 122 -29.71 1.58 -33.45
N ASP A 123 -29.54 0.94 -34.62
CA ASP A 123 -28.33 0.31 -35.15
C ASP A 123 -27.05 1.15 -35.15
#